data_AF-A0A5C7RJH1-F1
#
_entry.id   AF-A0A5C7RJH1-F1
#
_cell.length_a   1.000
_cell.length_b   1.000
_cell.length_c   1.000
_cell.angle_alpha   90.00
_cell.angle_beta   90.00
_cell.angle_gamma   90.00
#
_symmetry.space_group_name_H-M   'P 1'
#
loop_
_entity.id
_entity.type
_entity.pdbx_description
1 polymer ?
#
loop_
_entity_poly.entity_id
_entity_poly.type
_entity_poly.pdbx_seq_one_letter_code
_entity_poly.pdbx_strand_id
1 'polypeptide(L)'
;MQSRVNEIDLLRFIAALAVVFFHYAFRGHAADHLSNLPYPLLAPLAKYGYLGVELFFMISGFVILMTASNANVKSFVISRISRLYPAFWIACTLTFAVTVYLGAPRFKASFSEYLGNMTMLGEFFGINALDGSYWSLFIELRFYLLIFLLLVLKKIHHAETFLIVWLVISFVLEIKPVAALETLFITDYAAFFIAGATCFLIWAESLSLKKFLMLLSAWALSEYEVLSSLPSLEKHYQTTFNRFTIIGIVSSFFLILLLIAQRWTGLLARKRWLVLGALTYPLYLIHQNIGYILFDQLYPGVNPHLLFWGTLGVMLGLAYSIYVVLEKPLANKLHQFLTQILKVNARDQNNNSLNSVN
;
A
#
# COMPACT_ATOMS: atom_id res chain seq x y z
N MET A 1 -25.52 -6.06 5.28
CA MET A 1 -24.84 -5.52 4.08
C MET A 1 -23.93 -4.39 4.53
N GLN A 2 -22.61 -4.61 4.60
CA GLN A 2 -21.70 -3.45 4.66
C GLN A 2 -21.46 -3.00 3.23
N SER A 3 -21.93 -1.79 2.92
CA SER A 3 -21.73 -1.14 1.62
C SER A 3 -20.24 -0.90 1.40
N ARG A 4 -19.71 -1.36 0.26
CA ARG A 4 -18.38 -0.97 -0.23
C ARG A 4 -18.25 0.56 -0.23
N VAL A 5 -17.11 1.07 0.26
CA VAL A 5 -16.79 2.50 0.22
C VAL A 5 -16.07 2.79 -1.09
N ASN A 6 -16.81 3.19 -2.12
CA ASN A 6 -16.31 3.30 -3.49
C ASN A 6 -15.16 4.32 -3.62
N GLU A 7 -15.16 5.37 -2.82
CA GLU A 7 -14.18 6.45 -2.84
C GLU A 7 -12.78 5.96 -2.46
N ILE A 8 -12.71 4.92 -1.63
CA ILE A 8 -11.44 4.31 -1.23
C ILE A 8 -10.72 3.71 -2.44
N ASP A 9 -11.45 3.15 -3.41
CA ASP A 9 -10.85 2.59 -4.63
C ASP A 9 -10.26 3.68 -5.53
N LEU A 10 -10.93 4.83 -5.63
CA LEU A 10 -10.39 5.99 -6.35
C LEU A 10 -9.13 6.52 -5.65
N LEU A 11 -9.18 6.66 -4.32
CA LEU A 11 -8.08 7.20 -3.54
C LEU A 11 -6.83 6.30 -3.61
N ARG A 12 -7.03 4.98 -3.60
CA ARG A 12 -5.98 3.99 -3.86
C ARG A 12 -5.34 4.16 -5.23
N PHE A 13 -6.16 4.34 -6.27
CA PHE A 13 -5.64 4.51 -7.63
C PHE A 13 -4.83 5.81 -7.77
N ILE A 14 -5.31 6.90 -7.17
CA ILE A 14 -4.57 8.18 -7.10
C ILE A 14 -3.24 7.99 -6.38
N ALA A 15 -3.22 7.27 -5.25
CA ALA A 15 -2.00 6.97 -4.50
C ALA A 15 -1.00 6.15 -5.34
N ALA A 16 -1.47 5.10 -6.04
CA ALA A 16 -0.63 4.32 -6.94
C ALA A 16 -0.03 5.17 -8.06
N LEU A 17 -0.84 6.02 -8.71
CA LEU A 17 -0.32 6.91 -9.74
C LEU A 17 0.71 7.88 -9.16
N ALA A 18 0.47 8.49 -8.00
CA ALA A 18 1.45 9.36 -7.37
C ALA A 18 2.80 8.66 -7.17
N VAL A 19 2.79 7.41 -6.71
CA VAL A 19 4.00 6.58 -6.55
C VAL A 19 4.64 6.27 -7.91
N VAL A 20 3.86 5.91 -8.93
CA VAL A 20 4.38 5.68 -10.29
C VAL A 20 5.06 6.93 -10.85
N PHE A 21 4.44 8.11 -10.71
CA PHE A 21 5.05 9.37 -11.13
C PHE A 21 6.32 9.67 -10.33
N PHE A 22 6.33 9.42 -9.02
CA PHE A 22 7.52 9.57 -8.20
C PHE A 22 8.67 8.70 -8.72
N HIS A 23 8.42 7.43 -8.99
CA HIS A 23 9.43 6.54 -9.56
C HIS A 23 9.88 7.01 -10.95
N TYR A 24 8.94 7.27 -11.86
CA TYR A 24 9.28 7.50 -13.27
C TYR A 24 9.85 8.88 -13.55
N ALA A 25 9.32 9.93 -12.92
CA ALA A 25 9.69 11.31 -13.24
C ALA A 25 10.72 11.91 -12.30
N PHE A 26 10.98 11.29 -11.14
CA PHE A 26 11.90 11.83 -10.15
C PHE A 26 12.91 10.78 -9.65
N ARG A 27 12.49 9.83 -8.82
CA ARG A 27 13.38 8.91 -8.09
C ARG A 27 14.30 8.12 -9.02
N GLY A 28 13.76 7.58 -10.13
CA GLY A 28 14.52 6.73 -11.03
C GLY A 28 15.81 7.39 -11.53
N HIS A 29 15.74 8.68 -11.86
CA HIS A 29 16.89 9.46 -12.32
C HIS A 29 17.67 10.12 -11.17
N ALA A 30 16.99 10.50 -10.08
CA ALA A 30 17.55 11.34 -9.03
C ALA A 30 18.59 10.64 -8.14
N ALA A 31 18.47 9.34 -7.90
CA ALA A 31 19.37 8.61 -7.01
C ALA A 31 19.53 7.13 -7.41
N ASP A 32 20.53 6.48 -6.80
CA ASP A 32 20.76 5.02 -6.85
C ASP A 32 20.99 4.45 -8.27
N HIS A 33 21.22 5.31 -9.26
CA HIS A 33 21.45 4.95 -10.66
C HIS A 33 20.40 3.97 -11.23
N LEU A 34 19.12 4.18 -10.92
CA LEU A 34 18.04 3.24 -11.28
C LEU A 34 17.54 3.41 -12.72
N SER A 35 17.59 4.62 -13.27
CA SER A 35 17.14 4.96 -14.62
C SER A 35 17.98 6.05 -15.25
N ASN A 36 18.22 5.93 -16.54
CA ASN A 36 18.90 6.95 -17.35
C ASN A 36 17.95 8.05 -17.86
N LEU A 37 16.63 7.87 -17.78
CA LEU A 37 15.64 8.82 -18.29
C LEU A 37 15.40 9.97 -17.29
N PRO A 38 15.88 11.20 -17.54
CA PRO A 38 15.42 12.39 -16.82
C PRO A 38 14.02 12.78 -17.28
N TYR A 39 13.22 13.36 -16.37
CA TYR A 39 11.92 13.95 -16.73
C TYR A 39 11.63 15.25 -15.97
N PRO A 40 12.40 16.33 -16.24
CA PRO A 40 12.38 17.56 -15.45
C PRO A 40 11.04 18.30 -15.48
N LEU A 41 10.21 18.05 -16.50
CA LEU A 41 8.88 18.67 -16.61
C LEU A 41 7.96 18.31 -15.43
N LEU A 42 8.02 17.06 -14.95
CA LEU A 42 7.18 16.60 -13.84
C LEU A 42 7.96 16.41 -12.54
N ALA A 43 9.30 16.32 -12.57
CA ALA A 43 10.14 16.09 -11.40
C ALA A 43 9.81 16.99 -10.18
N PRO A 44 9.56 18.32 -10.33
CA PRO A 44 9.26 19.19 -9.19
C PRO A 44 7.98 18.83 -8.44
N LEU A 45 6.99 18.24 -9.12
CA LEU A 45 5.73 17.77 -8.54
C LEU A 45 5.84 16.29 -8.13
N ALA A 46 6.39 15.47 -9.03
CA ALA A 46 6.51 14.03 -8.85
C ALA A 46 7.36 13.63 -7.64
N LYS A 47 8.32 14.47 -7.23
CA LYS A 47 9.13 14.21 -6.03
C LYS A 47 8.30 14.02 -4.75
N TYR A 48 7.09 14.59 -4.66
CA TYR A 48 6.20 14.39 -3.51
C TYR A 48 5.35 13.12 -3.60
N GLY A 49 5.39 12.41 -4.73
CA GLY A 49 4.55 11.23 -4.96
C GLY A 49 4.90 10.02 -4.08
N TYR A 50 6.05 10.03 -3.39
CA TYR A 50 6.36 9.02 -2.37
C TYR A 50 5.30 8.98 -1.27
N LEU A 51 4.70 10.15 -0.93
CA LEU A 51 3.61 10.31 0.04
C LEU A 51 2.36 9.46 -0.27
N GLY A 52 2.27 8.92 -1.50
CA GLY A 52 1.24 7.95 -1.86
C GLY A 52 1.34 6.65 -1.07
N VAL A 53 2.51 6.27 -0.56
CA VAL A 53 2.69 5.06 0.27
C VAL A 53 2.04 5.24 1.65
N GLU A 54 2.22 6.41 2.24
CA GLU A 54 1.63 6.83 3.51
C GLU A 54 0.10 6.86 3.40
N LEU A 55 -0.42 7.35 2.26
CA LEU A 55 -1.84 7.26 1.93
C LEU A 55 -2.32 5.80 1.79
N PHE A 56 -1.51 4.90 1.21
CA PHE A 56 -1.85 3.47 1.19
C PHE A 56 -1.96 2.89 2.60
N PHE A 57 -1.02 3.18 3.50
CA PHE A 57 -1.08 2.70 4.88
C PHE A 57 -2.31 3.22 5.62
N MET A 58 -2.65 4.49 5.41
CA MET A 58 -3.87 5.07 5.96
C MET A 58 -5.14 4.39 5.42
N ILE A 59 -5.21 4.16 4.11
CA ILE A 59 -6.33 3.42 3.51
C ILE A 59 -6.39 1.97 4.02
N SER A 60 -5.25 1.32 4.18
CA SER A 60 -5.15 -0.05 4.71
C SER A 60 -5.65 -0.10 6.15
N GLY A 61 -5.30 0.86 7.01
CA GLY A 61 -5.89 1.00 8.35
C GLY A 61 -7.42 0.98 8.36
N PHE A 62 -8.03 1.76 7.46
CA PHE A 62 -9.50 1.81 7.31
C PHE A 62 -10.08 0.47 6.88
N VAL A 63 -9.60 -0.07 5.76
CA VAL A 63 -10.22 -1.25 5.13
C VAL A 63 -9.97 -2.53 5.91
N ILE A 64 -8.79 -2.67 6.51
CA ILE A 64 -8.44 -3.88 7.25
C ILE A 64 -9.28 -3.98 8.51
N LEU A 65 -9.40 -2.90 9.29
CA LEU A 65 -10.25 -2.91 10.47
C LEU A 65 -11.72 -3.15 10.09
N MET A 66 -12.20 -2.52 9.01
CA MET A 66 -13.54 -2.77 8.45
C MET A 66 -13.81 -4.25 8.18
N THR A 67 -12.86 -4.93 7.51
CA THR A 67 -13.01 -6.36 7.21
C THR A 67 -12.85 -7.25 8.45
N ALA A 68 -11.99 -6.87 9.39
CA ALA A 68 -11.73 -7.64 10.61
C ALA A 68 -12.89 -7.59 11.61
N SER A 69 -13.58 -6.44 11.74
CA SER A 69 -14.68 -6.25 12.70
C SER A 69 -15.83 -7.25 12.55
N ASN A 70 -15.98 -7.88 11.39
CA ASN A 70 -17.03 -8.87 11.12
C ASN A 70 -16.51 -10.26 10.76
N ALA A 71 -15.19 -10.49 10.83
CA ALA A 71 -14.56 -11.73 10.42
C ALA A 71 -14.08 -12.55 11.62
N ASN A 72 -14.16 -13.88 11.50
CA ASN A 72 -13.38 -14.78 12.35
C ASN A 72 -11.93 -14.86 11.82
N VAL A 73 -11.02 -15.38 12.66
CA VAL A 73 -9.59 -15.51 12.36
C VAL A 73 -9.33 -16.20 11.01
N LYS A 74 -9.99 -17.34 10.74
CA LYS A 74 -9.79 -18.11 9.51
C LYS A 74 -10.23 -17.30 8.29
N SER A 75 -11.44 -16.74 8.34
CA SER A 75 -11.99 -15.94 7.25
C SER A 75 -11.14 -14.70 6.95
N PHE A 76 -10.58 -14.05 7.99
CA PHE A 76 -9.65 -12.94 7.82
C PHE A 76 -8.39 -13.36 7.06
N VAL A 77 -7.72 -14.44 7.50
CA VAL A 77 -6.51 -14.96 6.85
C VAL A 77 -6.77 -15.37 5.41
N ILE A 78 -7.85 -16.13 5.16
CA ILE A 78 -8.22 -16.56 3.81
C ILE A 78 -8.45 -15.33 2.90
N SER A 79 -9.15 -14.31 3.40
CA SER A 79 -9.40 -13.08 2.67
C SER A 79 -8.11 -12.35 2.29
N ARG A 80 -7.13 -12.26 3.20
CA ARG A 80 -5.84 -11.59 2.92
C ARG A 80 -4.99 -12.39 1.94
N ILE A 81 -4.85 -13.71 2.15
CA ILE A 81 -4.04 -14.55 1.26
C ILE A 81 -4.61 -14.54 -0.16
N SER A 82 -5.93 -14.72 -0.29
CA SER A 82 -6.59 -14.75 -1.61
C SER A 82 -6.55 -13.40 -2.32
N ARG A 83 -6.36 -12.30 -1.58
CA ARG A 83 -6.27 -10.95 -2.13
C ARG A 83 -4.88 -10.60 -2.64
N LEU A 84 -3.83 -10.97 -1.91
CA LEU A 84 -2.46 -10.51 -2.18
C LEU A 84 -1.69 -11.49 -3.09
N TYR A 85 -1.66 -12.76 -2.71
CA TYR A 85 -0.74 -13.73 -3.30
C TYR A 85 -0.95 -13.96 -4.81
N PRO A 86 -2.18 -14.05 -5.35
CA PRO A 86 -2.37 -14.29 -6.78
C PRO A 86 -1.66 -13.27 -7.66
N ALA A 87 -1.97 -11.98 -7.50
CA ALA A 87 -1.33 -10.91 -8.28
C ALA A 87 0.15 -10.76 -7.94
N PHE A 88 0.52 -10.92 -6.66
CA PHE A 88 1.92 -10.86 -6.23
C PHE A 88 2.78 -11.93 -6.93
N TRP A 89 2.34 -13.19 -6.96
CA TRP A 89 3.10 -14.27 -7.61
C TRP A 89 3.32 -14.00 -9.10
N ILE A 90 2.29 -13.51 -9.79
CA ILE A 90 2.37 -13.18 -11.21
C ILE A 90 3.35 -12.02 -11.43
N ALA A 91 3.19 -10.94 -10.68
CA ALA A 91 4.05 -9.76 -10.78
C ALA A 91 5.50 -10.08 -10.41
N CYS A 92 5.73 -10.81 -9.33
CA CYS A 92 7.04 -11.27 -8.89
C CYS A 92 7.73 -12.12 -9.96
N THR A 93 7.00 -13.05 -10.59
CA THR A 93 7.50 -13.86 -11.72
C THR A 93 7.85 -13.00 -12.93
N LEU A 94 6.97 -12.04 -13.27
CA LEU A 94 7.19 -11.14 -14.39
C LEU A 94 8.42 -10.25 -14.15
N THR A 95 8.53 -9.64 -12.96
CA THR A 95 9.67 -8.80 -12.58
C THR A 95 10.96 -9.62 -12.59
N PHE A 96 10.94 -10.85 -12.05
CA PHE A 96 12.10 -11.74 -12.10
C PHE A 96 12.54 -12.02 -13.55
N ALA A 97 11.61 -12.42 -14.42
CA ALA A 97 11.91 -12.70 -15.82
C ALA A 97 12.48 -11.47 -16.54
N VAL A 98 11.82 -10.31 -16.43
CA VAL A 98 12.30 -9.07 -17.06
C VAL A 98 13.68 -8.68 -16.52
N THR A 99 13.91 -8.81 -15.22
CA THR A 99 15.20 -8.50 -14.60
C THR A 99 16.31 -9.40 -15.13
N VAL A 100 16.07 -10.70 -15.24
CA VAL A 100 17.07 -11.67 -15.73
C VAL A 100 17.40 -11.46 -17.22
N TYR A 101 16.39 -11.22 -18.06
CA TYR A 101 16.59 -11.14 -19.52
C TYR A 101 16.96 -9.75 -20.02
N LEU A 102 16.50 -8.68 -19.37
CA LEU A 102 16.60 -7.30 -19.85
C LEU A 102 17.21 -6.34 -18.83
N GLY A 103 17.42 -6.77 -17.58
CA GLY A 103 17.85 -5.88 -16.49
C GLY A 103 19.35 -5.61 -16.42
N ALA A 104 20.18 -6.45 -17.03
CA ALA A 104 21.64 -6.33 -16.95
C ALA A 104 22.17 -5.07 -17.66
N PRO A 105 23.26 -4.45 -17.15
CA PRO A 105 24.03 -4.84 -15.97
C PRO A 105 23.47 -4.29 -14.64
N ARG A 106 22.49 -3.38 -14.70
CA ARG A 106 22.02 -2.57 -13.58
C ARG A 106 21.17 -3.34 -12.57
N PHE A 107 20.20 -4.11 -13.07
CA PHE A 107 19.33 -4.93 -12.26
C PHE A 107 19.77 -6.39 -12.36
N LYS A 108 19.80 -7.06 -11.20
CA LYS A 108 20.17 -8.47 -11.07
C LYS A 108 19.21 -9.12 -10.11
N ALA A 109 18.89 -10.37 -10.38
CA ALA A 109 18.06 -11.19 -9.52
C ALA A 109 18.58 -12.62 -9.54
N SER A 110 18.79 -13.20 -8.37
CA SER A 110 19.09 -14.61 -8.20
C SER A 110 17.80 -15.42 -8.08
N PHE A 111 17.89 -16.71 -8.43
CA PHE A 111 16.75 -17.62 -8.26
C PHE A 111 16.36 -17.80 -6.78
N SER A 112 17.33 -17.71 -5.85
CA SER A 112 17.08 -17.71 -4.41
C SER A 112 16.29 -16.48 -3.96
N GLU A 113 16.61 -15.29 -4.48
CA GLU A 113 15.84 -14.07 -4.19
C GLU A 113 14.42 -14.20 -4.71
N TYR A 114 14.23 -14.75 -5.90
CA TYR A 114 12.91 -15.03 -6.45
C TYR A 114 12.07 -15.95 -5.56
N LEU A 115 12.61 -17.10 -5.15
CA LEU A 115 11.89 -18.01 -4.26
C LEU A 115 11.58 -17.38 -2.90
N GLY A 116 12.52 -16.60 -2.34
CA GLY A 116 12.30 -15.86 -1.10
C GLY A 116 11.17 -14.83 -1.23
N ASN A 117 11.17 -14.04 -2.31
CA ASN A 117 10.15 -13.03 -2.56
C ASN A 117 8.77 -13.66 -2.76
N MET A 118 8.65 -14.82 -3.40
CA MET A 118 7.37 -15.53 -3.59
C MET A 118 6.62 -15.85 -2.29
N THR A 119 7.30 -15.81 -1.14
CA THR A 119 6.69 -15.97 0.19
C THR A 119 6.16 -14.66 0.78
N MET A 120 6.52 -13.50 0.21
CA MET A 120 6.38 -12.16 0.78
C MET A 120 7.07 -11.97 2.16
N LEU A 121 7.87 -12.94 2.61
CA LEU A 121 8.60 -12.91 3.87
C LEU A 121 10.12 -12.76 3.68
N GLY A 122 10.57 -12.51 2.45
CA GLY A 122 12.00 -12.42 2.12
C GLY A 122 12.77 -11.43 3.01
N GLU A 123 12.18 -10.27 3.29
CA GLU A 123 12.78 -9.24 4.14
C GLU A 123 13.07 -9.73 5.57
N PHE A 124 12.22 -10.62 6.12
CA PHE A 124 12.46 -11.23 7.43
C PHE A 124 13.72 -12.10 7.46
N PHE A 125 14.08 -12.69 6.32
CA PHE A 125 15.26 -13.52 6.15
C PHE A 125 16.46 -12.75 5.56
N GLY A 126 16.37 -11.41 5.44
CA GLY A 126 17.41 -10.60 4.83
C GLY A 126 17.59 -10.83 3.32
N ILE A 127 16.57 -11.35 2.64
CA ILE A 127 16.56 -11.57 1.19
C ILE A 127 16.17 -10.26 0.52
N ASN A 128 16.96 -9.80 -0.46
CA ASN A 128 16.67 -8.59 -1.21
C ASN A 128 15.33 -8.70 -1.93
N ALA A 129 14.56 -7.60 -1.90
CA ALA A 129 13.33 -7.52 -2.67
C ALA A 129 13.63 -7.52 -4.18
N LEU A 130 12.89 -8.31 -4.95
CA LEU A 130 13.03 -8.34 -6.42
C LEU A 130 12.61 -7.04 -7.08
N ASP A 131 11.70 -6.32 -6.43
CA ASP A 131 11.25 -4.99 -6.83
C ASP A 131 11.33 -4.06 -5.61
N GLY A 132 11.83 -2.85 -5.84
CA GLY A 132 12.00 -1.86 -4.78
C GLY A 132 10.68 -1.33 -4.20
N SER A 133 9.52 -1.72 -4.72
CA SER A 133 8.20 -1.36 -4.18
C SER A 133 7.68 -2.38 -3.16
N TYR A 134 8.28 -3.57 -3.07
CA TYR A 134 7.74 -4.67 -2.25
C TYR A 134 7.90 -4.49 -0.74
N TRP A 135 8.81 -3.61 -0.29
CA TRP A 135 9.00 -3.33 1.15
C TRP A 135 7.71 -2.84 1.82
N SER A 136 6.87 -2.06 1.12
CA SER A 136 5.63 -1.53 1.70
C SER A 136 4.60 -2.64 1.96
N LEU A 137 4.64 -3.72 1.17
CA LEU A 137 3.81 -4.91 1.40
C LEU A 137 4.25 -5.66 2.65
N PHE A 138 5.55 -5.71 2.92
CA PHE A 138 6.08 -6.30 4.15
C PHE A 138 5.61 -5.51 5.38
N ILE A 139 5.62 -4.18 5.30
CA ILE A 139 5.00 -3.32 6.32
C ILE A 139 3.51 -3.65 6.51
N GLU A 140 2.76 -3.80 5.42
CA GLU A 140 1.34 -4.13 5.47
C GLU A 140 1.09 -5.53 6.09
N LEU A 141 1.93 -6.52 5.81
CA LEU A 141 1.87 -7.86 6.42
C LEU A 141 2.02 -7.82 7.94
N ARG A 142 2.90 -6.96 8.46
CA ARG A 142 3.07 -6.77 9.91
C ARG A 142 1.81 -6.16 10.52
N PHE A 143 1.16 -5.23 9.83
CA PHE A 143 -0.11 -4.68 10.29
C PHE A 143 -1.21 -5.75 10.28
N TYR A 144 -1.26 -6.63 9.26
CA TYR A 144 -2.17 -7.78 9.28
C TYR A 144 -1.91 -8.70 10.48
N LEU A 145 -0.65 -8.89 10.87
CA LEU A 145 -0.29 -9.68 12.05
C LEU A 145 -0.84 -9.05 13.34
N LEU A 146 -0.73 -7.73 13.51
CA LEU A 146 -1.30 -7.03 14.66
C LEU A 146 -2.83 -7.22 14.76
N ILE A 147 -3.54 -7.07 13.64
CA ILE A 147 -5.00 -7.27 13.58
C ILE A 147 -5.37 -8.75 13.77
N PHE A 148 -4.58 -9.67 13.20
CA PHE A 148 -4.74 -11.11 13.41
C PHE A 148 -4.63 -11.46 14.90
N LEU A 149 -3.66 -10.91 15.61
CA LEU A 149 -3.50 -11.12 17.06
C LEU A 149 -4.72 -10.61 17.84
N LEU A 150 -5.28 -9.44 17.48
CA LEU A 150 -6.53 -8.96 18.08
C LEU A 150 -7.71 -9.91 17.86
N LEU A 151 -7.82 -10.51 16.68
CA LEU A 151 -8.87 -11.48 16.37
C LEU A 151 -8.68 -12.78 17.16
N VAL A 152 -7.45 -13.30 17.25
CA VAL A 152 -7.11 -14.51 18.04
C VAL A 152 -7.43 -14.31 19.51
N LEU A 153 -7.08 -13.14 20.06
CA LEU A 153 -7.38 -12.77 21.44
C LEU A 153 -8.87 -12.43 21.69
N LYS A 154 -9.70 -12.43 20.64
CA LYS A 154 -11.12 -12.02 20.66
C LYS A 154 -11.31 -10.60 21.21
N LYS A 155 -10.34 -9.72 20.96
CA LYS A 155 -10.31 -8.32 21.42
C LYS A 155 -10.65 -7.32 20.32
N ILE A 156 -11.18 -7.75 19.18
CA ILE A 156 -11.55 -6.85 18.07
C ILE A 156 -12.57 -5.78 18.49
N HIS A 157 -13.47 -6.09 19.43
CA HIS A 157 -14.40 -5.11 20.02
C HIS A 157 -13.72 -4.02 20.85
N HIS A 158 -12.45 -4.22 21.24
CA HIS A 158 -11.62 -3.24 21.94
C HIS A 158 -10.63 -2.56 20.98
N ALA A 159 -10.90 -2.56 19.68
CA ALA A 159 -10.03 -1.95 18.68
C ALA A 159 -9.72 -0.48 19.00
N GLU A 160 -10.70 0.31 19.47
CA GLU A 160 -10.46 1.70 19.87
C GLU A 160 -9.38 1.81 20.96
N THR A 161 -9.44 0.99 22.01
CA THR A 161 -8.42 0.96 23.07
C THR A 161 -7.07 0.49 22.55
N PHE A 162 -7.05 -0.53 21.69
CA PHE A 162 -5.81 -0.98 21.06
C PHE A 162 -5.14 0.13 20.25
N LEU A 163 -5.90 0.87 19.44
CA LEU A 163 -5.38 1.98 18.64
C LEU A 163 -4.80 3.09 19.51
N ILE A 164 -5.43 3.39 20.66
CA ILE A 164 -4.90 4.37 21.62
C ILE A 164 -3.58 3.88 22.22
N VAL A 165 -3.52 2.63 22.68
CA VAL A 165 -2.31 2.04 23.23
C VAL A 165 -1.20 2.02 22.19
N TRP A 166 -1.52 1.65 20.95
CA TRP A 166 -0.57 1.64 19.86
C TRP A 166 -0.04 3.06 19.56
N LEU A 167 -0.91 4.07 19.52
CA LEU A 167 -0.51 5.46 19.32
C LEU A 167 0.41 5.98 20.43
N VAL A 168 0.10 5.64 21.69
CA VAL A 168 0.95 5.99 22.84
C VAL A 168 2.30 5.29 22.75
N ILE A 169 2.33 4.00 22.38
CA ILE A 169 3.58 3.26 22.18
C ILE A 169 4.42 3.92 21.08
N SER A 170 3.83 4.29 19.94
CA SER A 170 4.55 4.97 18.86
C SER A 170 5.14 6.30 19.32
N PHE A 171 4.37 7.12 20.05
CA PHE A 171 4.88 8.37 20.61
C PHE A 171 6.02 8.17 21.61
N VAL A 172 5.94 7.15 22.46
CA VAL A 172 6.99 6.85 23.45
C VAL A 172 8.27 6.37 22.78
N LEU A 173 8.15 5.53 21.74
CA LEU A 173 9.29 4.99 21.01
C LEU A 173 10.01 6.06 20.19
N GLU A 174 9.30 7.08 19.72
CA GLU A 174 9.94 8.25 19.09
C GLU A 174 10.90 8.98 20.05
N ILE A 175 10.56 9.03 21.35
CA ILE A 175 11.40 9.67 22.37
C ILE A 175 12.50 8.71 22.86
N LYS A 176 12.17 7.42 22.96
CA LYS A 176 13.04 6.36 23.49
C LYS A 176 13.07 5.18 22.52
N PRO A 177 13.88 5.25 21.47
CA PRO A 177 13.88 4.27 20.40
C PRO A 177 14.33 2.90 20.92
N VAL A 178 13.58 1.86 20.55
CA VAL A 178 13.89 0.47 20.84
C VAL A 178 13.60 -0.33 19.57
N ALA A 179 14.65 -0.63 18.81
CA ALA A 179 14.56 -1.20 17.46
C ALA A 179 13.62 -2.41 17.32
N ALA A 180 13.63 -3.33 18.30
CA ALA A 180 12.75 -4.50 18.28
C ALA A 180 11.26 -4.13 18.42
N LEU A 181 10.95 -3.10 19.22
CA LEU A 181 9.58 -2.63 19.43
C LEU A 181 9.12 -1.72 18.29
N GLU A 182 10.00 -0.86 17.76
CA GLU A 182 9.73 -0.08 16.55
C GLU A 182 9.37 -1.00 15.38
N THR A 183 10.13 -2.09 15.27
CA THR A 183 9.86 -3.17 14.34
C THR A 183 8.51 -3.85 14.63
N LEU A 184 8.24 -4.24 15.87
CA LEU A 184 7.00 -4.96 16.17
C LEU A 184 5.74 -4.09 15.94
N PHE A 185 5.82 -2.81 16.30
CA PHE A 185 4.70 -1.87 16.25
C PHE A 185 4.70 -0.97 15.01
N ILE A 186 5.65 -1.13 14.09
CA ILE A 186 5.68 -0.40 12.82
C ILE A 186 5.63 1.11 13.06
N THR A 187 6.44 1.60 14.01
CA THR A 187 6.30 2.97 14.54
C THR A 187 6.39 4.02 13.45
N ASP A 188 7.29 3.83 12.48
CA ASP A 188 7.52 4.74 11.33
C ASP A 188 6.28 5.05 10.49
N TYR A 189 5.24 4.20 10.56
CA TYR A 189 4.01 4.34 9.78
C TYR A 189 2.73 4.11 10.60
N ALA A 190 2.86 3.83 11.89
CA ALA A 190 1.76 3.45 12.77
C ALA A 190 0.68 4.53 12.79
N ALA A 191 1.09 5.81 12.82
CA ALA A 191 0.18 6.95 12.85
C ALA A 191 -0.78 6.96 11.65
N PHE A 192 -0.32 6.63 10.44
CA PHE A 192 -1.17 6.52 9.25
C PHE A 192 -2.18 5.36 9.37
N PHE A 193 -1.73 4.16 9.76
CA PHE A 193 -2.64 3.01 9.98
C PHE A 193 -3.70 3.31 11.04
N ILE A 194 -3.30 3.93 12.16
CA ILE A 194 -4.18 4.34 13.25
C ILE A 194 -5.19 5.37 12.78
N ALA A 195 -4.77 6.37 12.00
CA ALA A 195 -5.66 7.38 11.44
C ALA A 195 -6.75 6.76 10.55
N GLY A 196 -6.35 5.85 9.65
CA GLY A 196 -7.26 5.09 8.81
C GLY A 196 -8.26 4.26 9.60
N ALA A 197 -7.76 3.48 10.56
CA ALA A 197 -8.58 2.63 11.43
C ALA A 197 -9.56 3.46 12.27
N THR A 198 -9.13 4.63 12.76
CA THR A 198 -9.97 5.58 13.48
C THR A 198 -11.06 6.17 12.58
N CYS A 199 -10.73 6.50 11.32
CA CYS A 199 -11.73 6.92 10.33
C CYS A 199 -12.78 5.83 10.07
N PHE A 200 -12.39 4.55 10.05
CA PHE A 200 -13.37 3.46 9.99
C PHE A 200 -14.26 3.41 11.24
N LEU A 201 -13.72 3.58 12.45
CA LEU A 201 -14.52 3.65 13.67
C LEU A 201 -15.48 4.84 13.70
N ILE A 202 -15.14 5.95 13.04
CA ILE A 202 -16.05 7.10 12.84
C ILE A 202 -17.14 6.72 11.83
N TRP A 203 -16.77 6.08 10.71
CA TRP A 203 -17.69 5.66 9.65
C TRP A 203 -18.72 4.61 10.09
N ALA A 204 -18.30 3.69 10.96
CA ALA A 204 -19.12 2.60 11.47
C ALA A 204 -20.07 3.05 12.60
N GLU A 205 -19.67 4.07 13.35
CA GLU A 205 -20.41 4.60 14.49
C GLU A 205 -20.69 6.10 14.27
N SER A 206 -19.98 6.96 14.99
CA SER A 206 -20.01 8.41 14.88
C SER A 206 -18.71 9.02 15.39
N LEU A 207 -18.50 10.30 15.07
CA LEU A 207 -17.39 11.08 15.61
C LEU A 207 -17.65 11.41 17.09
N SER A 208 -16.68 11.07 17.93
CA SER A 208 -16.63 11.44 19.35
C SER A 208 -15.39 12.30 19.62
N LEU A 209 -15.37 13.01 20.75
CA LEU A 209 -14.18 13.79 21.16
C LEU A 209 -12.93 12.89 21.22
N LYS A 210 -13.07 11.66 21.71
CA LYS A 210 -11.97 10.69 21.79
C LYS A 210 -11.41 10.37 20.40
N LYS A 211 -12.25 10.02 19.44
CA LYS A 211 -11.83 9.72 18.06
C LYS A 211 -11.25 10.95 17.35
N PHE A 212 -11.77 12.13 17.64
CA PHE A 212 -11.20 13.39 17.15
C PHE A 212 -9.79 13.62 17.70
N LEU A 213 -9.58 13.45 19.01
CA LEU A 213 -8.25 13.56 19.63
C LEU A 213 -7.29 12.50 19.10
N MET A 214 -7.75 11.27 18.88
CA MET A 214 -6.93 10.22 18.25
C MET A 214 -6.49 10.63 16.84
N LEU A 215 -7.39 11.15 16.00
CA LEU A 215 -7.04 11.64 14.67
C LEU A 215 -6.08 12.83 14.73
N LEU A 216 -6.30 13.78 15.64
CA LEU A 216 -5.44 14.94 15.80
C LEU A 216 -4.03 14.54 16.24
N SER A 217 -3.93 13.62 17.21
CA SER A 217 -2.64 13.08 17.67
C SER A 217 -1.94 12.26 16.58
N ALA A 218 -2.68 11.41 15.85
CA ALA A 218 -2.12 10.67 14.73
C ALA A 218 -1.66 11.60 13.60
N TRP A 219 -2.39 12.68 13.32
CA TRP A 219 -1.99 13.71 12.36
C TRP A 219 -0.70 14.39 12.79
N ALA A 220 -0.64 14.89 14.02
CA ALA A 220 0.56 15.58 14.53
C ALA A 220 1.79 14.66 14.52
N LEU A 221 1.62 13.38 14.88
CA LEU A 221 2.70 12.40 14.83
C LEU A 221 3.13 12.09 13.39
N SER A 222 2.18 11.92 12.46
CA SER A 222 2.49 11.69 11.04
C SER A 222 3.26 12.85 10.41
N GLU A 223 2.85 14.10 10.70
CA GLU A 223 3.55 15.29 10.23
C GLU A 223 4.97 15.35 10.80
N TYR A 224 5.12 15.04 12.08
CA TYR A 224 6.43 14.99 12.74
C TYR A 224 7.33 13.93 12.10
N GLU A 225 6.86 12.68 11.95
CA GLU A 225 7.60 11.56 11.35
C GLU A 225 8.08 11.91 9.93
N VAL A 226 7.18 12.37 9.06
CA VAL A 226 7.52 12.74 7.68
C VAL A 226 8.54 13.89 7.65
N LEU A 227 8.35 14.95 8.46
CA LEU A 227 9.26 16.09 8.49
C LEU A 227 10.62 15.76 9.14
N SER A 228 10.65 14.83 10.09
CA SER A 228 11.90 14.38 10.74
C SER A 228 12.78 13.58 9.78
N SER A 229 12.17 12.81 8.87
CA SER A 229 12.88 12.07 7.81
C SER A 229 13.42 12.96 6.70
N LEU A 230 12.92 14.19 6.60
CA LEU A 230 13.16 15.07 5.46
C LEU A 230 14.63 15.41 5.20
N PRO A 231 15.47 15.72 6.22
CA PRO A 231 16.90 15.99 5.98
C PRO A 231 17.64 14.80 5.35
N SER A 232 17.27 13.58 5.73
CA SER A 232 17.84 12.36 5.12
C SER A 232 17.41 12.22 3.66
N LEU A 233 16.14 12.50 3.38
CA LEU A 233 15.57 12.48 2.03
C LEU A 233 16.23 13.52 1.11
N GLU A 234 16.41 14.76 1.59
CA GLU A 234 17.07 15.84 0.87
C GLU A 234 18.52 15.51 0.55
N LYS A 235 19.23 14.91 1.52
CA LYS A 235 20.59 14.42 1.33
C LYS A 235 20.67 13.28 0.33
N HIS A 236 19.74 12.33 0.37
CA HIS A 236 19.74 11.18 -0.54
C HIS A 236 19.53 11.60 -1.99
N TYR A 237 18.53 12.44 -2.25
CA TYR A 237 18.18 12.87 -3.61
C TYR A 237 18.90 14.13 -4.09
N GLN A 238 19.75 14.73 -3.25
CA GLN A 238 20.47 15.97 -3.56
C GLN A 238 19.52 17.09 -4.05
N THR A 239 18.35 17.19 -3.42
CA THR A 239 17.32 18.18 -3.75
C THR A 239 16.62 18.66 -2.49
N THR A 240 15.96 19.81 -2.56
CA THR A 240 15.16 20.35 -1.44
C THR A 240 13.70 19.99 -1.58
N PHE A 241 12.98 19.86 -0.46
CA PHE A 241 11.53 19.70 -0.45
C PHE A 241 10.88 20.87 0.30
N ASN A 242 9.71 21.30 -0.20
CA ASN A 242 8.96 22.35 0.47
C ASN A 242 8.14 21.74 1.62
N ARG A 243 8.49 22.10 2.86
CA ARG A 243 7.83 21.61 4.09
C ARG A 243 6.33 21.89 4.11
N PHE A 244 5.90 23.08 3.68
CA PHE A 244 4.48 23.43 3.64
C PHE A 244 3.69 22.60 2.62
N THR A 245 4.34 22.21 1.52
CA THR A 245 3.73 21.30 0.53
C THR A 245 3.52 19.92 1.13
N ILE A 246 4.50 19.39 1.86
CA ILE A 246 4.39 18.11 2.56
C ILE A 246 3.25 18.15 3.58
N ILE A 247 3.24 19.18 4.44
CA ILE A 247 2.18 19.38 5.45
C ILE A 247 0.81 19.47 4.77
N GLY A 248 0.70 20.25 3.69
CA GLY A 248 -0.54 20.39 2.93
C GLY A 248 -1.03 19.05 2.37
N ILE A 249 -0.14 18.23 1.81
CA ILE A 249 -0.46 16.92 1.24
C ILE A 249 -0.90 15.96 2.35
N VAL A 250 -0.11 15.79 3.42
CA VAL A 250 -0.43 14.88 4.53
C VAL A 250 -1.75 15.30 5.19
N SER A 251 -1.90 16.58 5.53
CA SER A 251 -3.15 17.14 6.07
C SER A 251 -4.36 16.89 5.15
N SER A 252 -4.17 16.95 3.83
CA SER A 252 -5.24 16.64 2.88
C SER A 252 -5.71 15.19 2.95
N PHE A 253 -4.80 14.24 3.23
CA PHE A 253 -5.16 12.82 3.39
C PHE A 253 -6.11 12.63 4.58
N PHE A 254 -5.76 13.23 5.73
CA PHE A 254 -6.59 13.20 6.94
C PHE A 254 -7.96 13.84 6.70
N LEU A 255 -7.99 15.00 6.05
CA LEU A 255 -9.25 15.68 5.74
C LEU A 255 -10.14 14.85 4.79
N ILE A 256 -9.57 14.32 3.72
CA ILE A 256 -10.31 13.51 2.74
C ILE A 256 -10.89 12.25 3.38
N LEU A 257 -10.10 11.52 4.18
CA LEU A 257 -10.60 10.32 4.87
C LEU A 257 -11.65 10.66 5.93
N LEU A 258 -11.51 11.79 6.63
CA LEU A 258 -12.52 12.24 7.57
C LEU A 258 -13.84 12.57 6.86
N LEU A 259 -13.79 13.22 5.68
CA LEU A 259 -14.96 13.48 4.85
C LEU A 259 -15.61 12.18 4.36
N ILE A 260 -14.81 11.18 3.96
CA ILE A 260 -15.30 9.83 3.62
C ILE A 260 -15.96 9.18 4.83
N ALA A 261 -15.32 9.26 6.01
CA ALA A 261 -15.83 8.66 7.24
C ALA A 261 -17.18 9.28 7.67
N GLN A 262 -17.32 10.59 7.53
CA GLN A 262 -18.56 11.34 7.78
C GLN A 262 -19.60 11.20 6.65
N ARG A 263 -19.25 10.52 5.54
CA ARG A 263 -20.08 10.33 4.35
C ARG A 263 -20.46 11.65 3.66
N TRP A 264 -19.56 12.63 3.68
CA TRP A 264 -19.73 13.98 3.10
C TRP A 264 -19.20 14.11 1.67
N THR A 265 -19.02 12.99 0.97
CA THR A 265 -18.40 12.90 -0.37
C THR A 265 -19.40 12.98 -1.53
N GLY A 266 -20.70 13.00 -1.23
CA GLY A 266 -21.77 13.28 -2.20
C GLY A 266 -21.75 12.36 -3.42
N LEU A 267 -21.52 12.94 -4.61
CA LEU A 267 -21.55 12.22 -5.89
C LEU A 267 -20.39 11.22 -6.06
N LEU A 268 -19.25 11.45 -5.40
CA LEU A 268 -18.10 10.54 -5.49
C LEU A 268 -18.42 9.16 -4.90
N ALA A 269 -19.21 9.13 -3.82
CA ALA A 269 -19.73 7.92 -3.19
C ALA A 269 -20.64 7.10 -4.12
N ARG A 270 -21.33 7.78 -5.04
CA ARG A 270 -22.33 7.17 -5.93
C ARG A 270 -21.71 6.55 -7.18
N LYS A 271 -20.51 6.99 -7.59
CA LYS A 271 -19.80 6.44 -8.75
C LYS A 271 -19.11 5.12 -8.40
N ARG A 272 -19.04 4.21 -9.36
CA ARG A 272 -18.40 2.89 -9.21
C ARG A 272 -16.96 2.95 -9.73
N TRP A 273 -15.99 2.99 -8.81
CA TRP A 273 -14.56 3.06 -9.11
C TRP A 273 -13.88 1.68 -9.15
N LEU A 274 -14.66 0.62 -9.38
CA LEU A 274 -14.26 -0.78 -9.25
C LEU A 274 -13.01 -1.11 -10.07
N VAL A 275 -12.99 -0.69 -11.33
CA VAL A 275 -11.88 -0.96 -12.24
C VAL A 275 -10.60 -0.26 -11.77
N LEU A 276 -10.70 1.00 -11.32
CA LEU A 276 -9.54 1.73 -10.81
C LEU A 276 -8.98 1.08 -9.52
N GLY A 277 -9.86 0.69 -8.60
CA GLY A 277 -9.46 -0.03 -7.39
C GLY A 277 -8.80 -1.37 -7.71
N ALA A 278 -9.35 -2.11 -8.68
CA ALA A 278 -8.81 -3.38 -9.14
C ALA A 278 -7.41 -3.24 -9.79
N LEU A 279 -7.20 -2.21 -10.60
CA LEU A 279 -5.94 -1.95 -11.27
C LEU A 279 -4.80 -1.53 -10.33
N THR A 280 -5.15 -0.93 -9.20
CA THR A 280 -4.18 -0.34 -8.27
C THR A 280 -3.11 -1.34 -7.85
N TYR A 281 -3.50 -2.55 -7.42
CA TYR A 281 -2.55 -3.50 -6.85
C TYR A 281 -1.61 -4.10 -7.89
N PRO A 282 -2.09 -4.65 -9.03
CA PRO A 282 -1.20 -5.10 -10.11
C PRO A 282 -0.29 -3.98 -10.64
N LEU A 283 -0.80 -2.76 -10.81
CA LEU A 283 0.01 -1.62 -11.25
C LEU A 283 1.15 -1.34 -10.27
N TYR A 284 0.84 -1.26 -8.98
CA TYR A 284 1.83 -1.02 -7.93
C TYR A 284 2.93 -2.10 -7.93
N LEU A 285 2.58 -3.37 -8.15
CA LEU A 285 3.52 -4.48 -8.11
C LEU A 285 4.52 -4.54 -9.28
N ILE A 286 4.16 -4.00 -10.45
CA ILE A 286 4.95 -4.15 -11.69
C ILE A 286 5.65 -2.87 -12.12
N HIS A 287 5.22 -1.71 -11.64
CA HIS A 287 5.62 -0.45 -12.26
C HIS A 287 7.12 -0.15 -12.13
N GLN A 288 7.75 -0.45 -10.99
CA GLN A 288 9.04 0.14 -10.64
C GLN A 288 10.21 -0.47 -11.44
N ASN A 289 10.64 -1.70 -11.17
CA ASN A 289 11.82 -2.26 -11.83
C ASN A 289 11.60 -2.48 -13.33
N ILE A 290 10.43 -3.01 -13.72
CA ILE A 290 10.11 -3.21 -15.14
C ILE A 290 10.07 -1.86 -15.86
N GLY A 291 9.48 -0.83 -15.25
CA GLY A 291 9.47 0.52 -15.83
C GLY A 291 10.86 1.11 -16.01
N TYR A 292 11.73 0.97 -15.00
CA TYR A 292 13.12 1.41 -15.09
C TYR A 292 13.93 0.65 -16.13
N ILE A 293 13.74 -0.66 -16.26
CA ILE A 293 14.39 -1.48 -17.29
C ILE A 293 13.95 -1.02 -18.68
N LEU A 294 12.65 -0.76 -18.89
CA LEU A 294 12.16 -0.21 -20.16
C LEU A 294 12.78 1.16 -20.46
N PHE A 295 12.91 2.02 -19.46
CA PHE A 295 13.58 3.31 -19.64
C PHE A 295 15.05 3.16 -20.01
N ASP A 296 15.77 2.27 -19.35
CA ASP A 296 17.19 2.07 -19.62
C ASP A 296 17.46 1.53 -21.03
N GLN A 297 16.67 0.54 -21.44
CA GLN A 297 16.86 -0.12 -22.74
C GLN A 297 16.43 0.76 -23.92
N LEU A 298 15.40 1.60 -23.75
CA LEU A 298 14.78 2.33 -24.86
C LEU A 298 15.17 3.81 -24.92
N TYR A 299 15.53 4.44 -23.81
CA TYR A 299 15.82 5.88 -23.79
C TYR A 299 16.92 6.34 -24.76
N PRO A 300 17.99 5.57 -25.02
CA PRO A 300 19.00 5.99 -26.00
C PRO A 300 18.45 6.21 -27.43
N GLY A 301 17.30 5.61 -27.78
CA GLY A 301 16.73 5.65 -29.14
C GLY A 301 15.28 6.15 -29.25
N VAL A 302 14.60 6.40 -28.13
CA VAL A 302 13.17 6.76 -28.12
C VAL A 302 12.96 8.13 -27.47
N ASN A 303 12.05 8.94 -28.04
CA ASN A 303 11.68 10.22 -27.47
C ASN A 303 11.21 10.07 -26.00
N PRO A 304 11.70 10.91 -25.06
CA PRO A 304 11.42 10.79 -23.63
C PRO A 304 9.94 10.85 -23.28
N HIS A 305 9.13 11.65 -23.97
CA HIS A 305 7.69 11.76 -23.70
C HIS A 305 6.95 10.51 -24.16
N LEU A 306 7.27 10.02 -25.36
CA LEU A 306 6.70 8.77 -25.86
C LEU A 306 7.08 7.60 -24.97
N LEU A 307 8.33 7.54 -24.52
CA LEU A 307 8.81 6.49 -23.63
C LEU A 307 8.12 6.57 -22.27
N PHE A 308 8.05 7.75 -21.65
CA PHE A 308 7.39 7.94 -20.35
C PHE A 308 5.91 7.53 -20.39
N TRP A 309 5.13 8.15 -21.28
CA TRP A 309 3.68 7.92 -21.37
C TRP A 309 3.35 6.55 -21.96
N GLY A 310 4.18 6.06 -22.89
CA GLY A 310 4.10 4.73 -23.45
C GLY A 310 4.31 3.66 -22.39
N THR A 311 5.36 3.77 -21.57
CA THR A 311 5.60 2.85 -20.45
C THR A 311 4.45 2.88 -19.44
N LEU A 312 3.92 4.06 -19.08
CA LEU A 312 2.74 4.15 -18.22
C LEU A 312 1.52 3.43 -18.84
N GLY A 313 1.28 3.64 -20.14
CA GLY A 313 0.22 2.96 -20.88
C GLY A 313 0.38 1.43 -20.90
N VAL A 314 1.62 0.95 -21.13
CA VAL A 314 1.97 -0.47 -21.06
C VAL A 314 1.73 -1.02 -19.66
N MET A 315 2.17 -0.33 -18.60
CA MET A 315 1.95 -0.79 -17.22
C MET A 315 0.47 -0.85 -16.87
N LEU A 316 -0.34 0.13 -17.29
CA LEU A 316 -1.79 0.09 -17.09
C LEU A 316 -2.44 -1.06 -17.86
N GLY A 317 -2.02 -1.32 -19.09
CA GLY A 317 -2.48 -2.44 -19.90
C GLY A 317 -2.09 -3.80 -19.31
N LEU A 318 -0.86 -3.94 -18.82
CA LEU A 318 -0.39 -5.13 -18.12
C LEU A 318 -1.14 -5.33 -16.79
N ALA A 319 -1.31 -4.28 -15.99
CA ALA A 319 -2.09 -4.34 -14.76
C ALA A 319 -3.53 -4.80 -15.01
N TYR A 320 -4.17 -4.28 -16.06
CA TYR A 320 -5.50 -4.71 -16.47
C TYR A 320 -5.53 -6.19 -16.90
N SER A 321 -4.54 -6.61 -17.68
CA SER A 321 -4.43 -7.99 -18.16
C SER A 321 -4.20 -8.97 -16.99
N ILE A 322 -3.29 -8.64 -16.06
CA ILE A 322 -3.05 -9.42 -14.85
C ILE A 322 -4.34 -9.53 -14.04
N TYR A 323 -5.04 -8.41 -13.82
CA TYR A 323 -6.30 -8.41 -13.06
C TYR A 323 -7.37 -9.32 -13.68
N VAL A 324 -7.66 -9.12 -14.97
CA VAL A 324 -8.78 -9.79 -15.64
C VAL A 324 -8.48 -11.27 -15.92
N VAL A 325 -7.29 -11.56 -16.44
CA VAL A 325 -6.97 -12.89 -16.98
C VAL A 325 -6.46 -13.83 -15.90
N LEU A 326 -5.71 -13.32 -14.92
CA LEU A 326 -4.93 -14.17 -14.02
C LEU A 326 -5.37 -14.02 -12.55
N GLU A 327 -5.44 -12.79 -12.03
CA GLU A 327 -5.76 -12.52 -10.62
C GLU A 327 -7.18 -12.99 -10.27
N LYS A 328 -8.20 -12.51 -10.99
CA LYS A 328 -9.60 -12.83 -10.68
C LYS A 328 -9.89 -14.34 -10.63
N PRO A 329 -9.47 -15.17 -11.61
CA PRO A 329 -9.71 -16.61 -11.52
C PRO A 329 -8.86 -17.28 -10.43
N LEU A 330 -7.60 -16.88 -10.26
CA LEU A 330 -6.70 -17.51 -9.28
C LEU A 330 -7.10 -17.17 -7.84
N ALA A 331 -7.50 -15.93 -7.57
CA ALA A 331 -8.00 -15.49 -6.27
C ALA A 331 -9.24 -16.28 -5.84
N ASN A 332 -10.19 -16.48 -6.75
CA ASN A 332 -11.40 -17.26 -6.48
C ASN A 332 -11.08 -18.73 -6.17
N LYS A 333 -10.20 -19.35 -6.98
CA LYS A 333 -9.77 -20.74 -6.76
C LYS A 333 -9.03 -20.90 -5.44
N LEU A 334 -8.09 -19.99 -5.13
CA LEU A 334 -7.33 -20.00 -3.89
C LEU A 334 -8.24 -19.82 -2.67
N HIS A 335 -9.20 -18.90 -2.76
CA HIS A 335 -10.19 -18.67 -1.71
C HIS A 335 -11.01 -19.94 -1.42
N GLN A 336 -11.54 -20.59 -2.47
CA GLN A 336 -12.31 -21.83 -2.35
C GLN A 336 -11.46 -22.96 -1.75
N PHE A 337 -10.24 -23.14 -2.24
CA PHE A 337 -9.31 -24.15 -1.76
C PHE A 337 -8.97 -23.99 -0.27
N LEU A 338 -8.60 -22.78 0.16
CA LEU A 338 -8.29 -22.50 1.56
C LEU A 338 -9.51 -22.66 2.47
N THR A 339 -10.69 -22.28 1.99
CA THR A 339 -11.95 -22.44 2.73
C THR A 339 -12.28 -23.91 2.98
N GLN A 340 -12.05 -24.78 1.98
CA GLN A 340 -12.23 -26.23 2.10
C GLN A 340 -11.23 -26.84 3.10
N ILE A 341 -9.95 -26.51 2.97
CA ILE A 341 -8.89 -27.05 3.84
C ILE A 341 -9.09 -26.65 5.31
N LEU A 342 -9.42 -25.38 5.55
CA LEU A 342 -9.56 -24.85 6.91
C LEU A 342 -10.93 -25.20 7.54
N LYS A 343 -11.78 -25.99 6.86
CA LYS A 343 -13.11 -26.43 7.28
C LYS A 343 -13.94 -25.26 7.84
N VAL A 344 -13.97 -24.16 7.10
CA VAL A 344 -14.80 -23.00 7.47
C VAL A 344 -16.26 -23.38 7.15
N ASN A 345 -17.08 -23.56 8.18
CA ASN A 345 -18.46 -24.01 8.04
C ASN A 345 -19.30 -23.02 7.21
N ALA A 346 -20.32 -23.49 6.51
CA ALA A 346 -21.20 -22.65 5.66
C ALA A 346 -21.87 -21.47 6.41
N ARG A 347 -22.01 -21.54 7.74
CA ARG A 347 -22.47 -20.41 8.58
C ARG A 347 -21.49 -19.23 8.60
N ASP A 348 -20.19 -19.48 8.44
CA ASP A 348 -19.14 -18.44 8.34
C ASP A 348 -19.00 -17.87 6.92
N GLN A 349 -19.58 -18.53 5.91
CA GLN A 349 -19.51 -18.13 4.49
C GLN A 349 -20.54 -17.05 4.12
N ASN A 350 -21.74 -17.07 4.72
CA ASN A 350 -22.82 -16.12 4.39
C ASN A 350 -22.50 -14.65 4.76
N ASN A 351 -21.49 -14.40 5.58
CA ASN A 351 -21.00 -13.04 5.83
C ASN A 351 -19.93 -12.55 4.83
N ASN A 352 -19.34 -13.44 4.01
CA ASN A 352 -18.14 -13.14 3.22
C ASN A 352 -18.21 -13.47 1.72
N SER A 353 -19.13 -14.34 1.27
CA SER A 353 -19.27 -14.68 -0.16
C SER A 353 -19.79 -13.52 -1.02
N LEU A 354 -20.39 -12.50 -0.41
CA LEU A 354 -20.80 -11.25 -1.06
C LEU A 354 -19.72 -10.16 -1.05
N ASN A 355 -18.60 -10.35 -0.33
CA ASN A 355 -17.56 -9.32 -0.14
C ASN A 355 -16.19 -9.68 -0.76
N SER A 356 -16.03 -10.87 -1.34
CA SER A 356 -14.76 -11.36 -1.89
C SER A 356 -14.72 -11.44 -3.43
N VAL A 357 -15.84 -11.16 -4.10
CA VAL A 357 -15.88 -11.00 -5.55
C VAL A 357 -16.69 -9.76 -5.87
N ASN A 358 -15.98 -8.74 -6.35
CA ASN A 358 -16.38 -7.49 -7.00
C ASN A 358 -15.67 -6.33 -6.35
#